data_AF-A0A6I7FAI7-F1
#
_entry.id   AF-A0A6I7FAI7-F1
#
_cell.length_a   1.000
_cell.length_b   1.000
_cell.length_c   1.000
_cell.angle_alpha   90.00
_cell.angle_beta   90.00
_cell.angle_gamma   90.00
#
_symmetry.space_group_name_H-M   'P 1'
#
loop_
_entity.id
_entity.type
_entity.pdbx_description
1 polymer ?
#
loop_
_entity_poly.entity_id
_entity_poly.type
_entity_poly.pdbx_seq_one_letter_code
_entity_poly.pdbx_strand_id
1 'polypeptide(L)' 'MQIRYVRTVVGWWNVYPAGSDDQFVNLNPEEFAELLPQVSRRAFAGCAEIGVTAARELFGEEVWTA' A
#
# COMPACT_ATOMS: atom_id res chain seq x y z
N MET A 1 -4.87 -6.79 6.66
CA MET A 1 -5.21 -6.86 5.22
C MET A 1 -3.93 -6.87 4.42
N GLN A 2 -3.79 -7.81 3.49
CA GLN A 2 -2.61 -7.89 2.62
C GLN A 2 -2.67 -6.85 1.50
N ILE A 3 -1.53 -6.23 1.21
CA ILE A 3 -1.34 -5.28 0.12
C ILE A 3 -0.09 -5.62 -0.69
N ARG A 4 -0.09 -5.22 -1.96
CA ARG A 4 1.10 -5.19 -2.82
C ARG A 4 1.53 -3.74 -2.98
N TYR A 5 2.82 -3.45 -2.93
CA TYR A 5 3.34 -2.10 -3.17
C TYR A 5 4.44 -2.11 -4.23
N VAL A 6 4.52 -1.03 -5.02
CA VAL A 6 5.52 -0.85 -6.08
C VAL A 6 5.98 0.60 -6.11
N ARG A 7 7.30 0.82 -6.09
CA ARG A 7 7.92 2.13 -6.21
C ARG A 7 7.90 2.59 -7.65
N THR A 8 7.43 3.81 -7.87
CA THR A 8 7.38 4.44 -9.18
C THR A 8 8.75 5.04 -9.56
N VAL A 9 8.92 5.37 -10.84
CA VAL A 9 10.15 6.02 -11.35
C VAL A 9 10.43 7.37 -10.68
N VAL A 10 9.39 8.07 -10.22
CA VAL A 10 9.49 9.35 -9.49
C VAL A 10 9.64 9.16 -7.98
N GLY A 11 9.78 7.92 -7.51
CA GLY A 11 10.06 7.57 -6.12
C GLY A 11 8.84 7.46 -5.20
N TRP A 12 7.63 7.63 -5.72
CA TRP A 12 6.36 7.42 -5.00
C TRP A 12 6.01 5.93 -4.96
N TRP A 13 4.91 5.57 -4.30
CA TRP A 13 4.48 4.18 -4.14
C TRP A 13 3.05 3.97 -4.61
N ASN A 14 2.87 3.03 -5.52
CA ASN A 14 1.54 2.48 -5.82
C ASN A 14 1.26 1.35 -4.84
N VAL A 15 0.18 1.46 -4.06
CA VAL A 15 -0.26 0.46 -3.09
C VAL A 15 -1.59 -0.13 -3.55
N TYR A 16 -1.64 -1.45 -3.66
CA TYR A 16 -2.75 -2.22 -4.21
C TYR A 16 -3.34 -3.11 -3.11
N PRO A 17 -4.66 -3.29 -3.06
CA PRO A 17 -5.27 -4.40 -2.33
C PRO A 17 -4.72 -5.73 -2.84
N ALA A 18 -4.50 -6.70 -1.97
CA ALA A 18 -4.19 -8.05 -2.44
C ALA A 18 -5.35 -8.60 -3.28
N GLY A 19 -5.05 -9.08 -4.49
CA GLY A 19 -6.03 -9.62 -5.43
C GLY A 19 -6.71 -8.60 -6.34
N SER A 20 -6.37 -7.31 -6.24
CA SER A 20 -6.80 -6.28 -7.19
C SER A 20 -5.57 -5.67 -7.88
N ASP A 21 -5.64 -5.59 -9.21
CA ASP A 21 -4.63 -4.90 -10.03
C ASP A 21 -5.16 -3.58 -10.61
N ASP A 22 -6.46 -3.35 -10.49
CA ASP A 22 -7.21 -2.21 -11.02
C ASP A 22 -7.42 -1.08 -9.99
N GLN A 23 -7.26 -1.36 -8.70
CA GLN A 23 -7.35 -0.37 -7.63
C GLN A 23 -5.99 -0.16 -6.99
N PHE A 24 -5.53 1.09 -6.96
CA PHE A 24 -4.34 1.46 -6.19
C PHE A 24 -4.44 2.88 -5.66
N VAL A 25 -3.74 3.11 -4.55
CA VAL A 25 -3.50 4.44 -4.00
C VAL A 25 -2.05 4.79 -4.26
N ASN A 26 -1.81 6.04 -4.67
CA ASN A 26 -0.48 6.57 -4.84
C ASN A 26 -0.09 7.31 -3.56
N LEU A 27 0.94 6.82 -2.88
CA LEU A 27 1.48 7.40 -1.65
C LEU A 27 2.82 8.04 -1.92
N ASN A 28 3.04 9.21 -1.33
CA ASN A 28 4.35 9.82 -1.32
C ASN A 28 5.31 9.02 -0.38
N PRO A 29 6.63 9.25 -0.44
CA PRO A 29 7.59 8.49 0.37
C PRO A 29 7.40 8.61 1.89
N GLU A 30 6.86 9.73 2.37
CA GLU A 30 6.63 10.00 3.79
C GLU A 30 5.40 9.24 4.27
N GLU A 31 4.27 9.37 3.58
CA GLU A 31 3.03 8.62 3.83
C GLU A 31 3.28 7.10 3.80
N PHE A 32 4.06 6.62 2.83
CA PHE A 32 4.39 5.20 2.72
C PHE A 32 5.25 4.71 3.90
N ALA A 33 6.23 5.53 4.34
CA ALA A 33 7.09 5.18 5.47
C ALA A 33 6.33 5.23 6.81
N GLU A 34 5.33 6.10 6.95
CA GLU A 34 4.44 6.12 8.10
C GLU A 34 3.51 4.90 8.12
N LEU A 35 2.97 4.52 6.96
CA LEU A 35 2.09 3.35 6.83
C LEU A 35 2.84 2.02 7.05
N LEU A 36 4.06 1.90 6.52
CA LEU A 36 4.87 0.68 6.53
C LEU A 36 6.30 0.97 7.02
N PRO A 37 6.49 1.35 8.30
CA PRO A 37 7.80 1.71 8.84
C PRO A 37 8.81 0.55 8.81
N GLN A 38 8.32 -0.69 8.72
CA GLN A 38 9.12 -1.90 8.60
C GLN A 38 9.71 -2.11 7.19
N VAL A 39 9.21 -1.40 6.16
CA VAL A 39 9.70 -1.57 4.78
C VAL A 39 10.98 -0.76 4.59
N SER A 40 12.01 -1.43 4.08
CA SER A 40 13.29 -0.78 3.76
C SER A 40 13.10 0.33 2.72
N ARG A 41 13.73 1.48 2.92
CA ARG A 41 13.78 2.58 1.94
C ARG A 41 14.45 2.19 0.60
N ARG A 42 15.16 1.06 0.57
CA ARG A 42 15.76 0.49 -0.64
C ARG A 42 14.82 -0.47 -1.39
N ALA A 43 13.66 -0.79 -0.82
CA ALA A 43 12.69 -1.64 -1.48
C ALA A 43 12.21 -0.99 -2.79
N PHE A 44 11.83 -1.84 -3.73
CA PHE A 44 11.26 -1.43 -5.01
C PHE A 44 9.85 -1.98 -5.21
N ALA A 45 9.58 -3.18 -4.71
CA ALA A 45 8.25 -3.75 -4.65
C ALA A 45 8.19 -4.80 -3.54
N GLY A 46 6.99 -5.17 -3.12
CA GLY A 46 6.78 -6.24 -2.16
C GLY A 46 5.33 -6.37 -1.73
N CYS A 47 5.12 -7.25 -0.77
CA CYS A 47 3.85 -7.41 -0.08
C CYS A 47 4.02 -7.04 1.39
N ALA A 48 2.97 -6.48 1.98
CA ALA A 48 2.91 -6.21 3.41
C ALA A 48 1.49 -6.42 3.91
N GLU A 49 1.33 -6.37 5.22
CA GLU A 49 0.03 -6.31 5.86
C GLU A 49 -0.17 -4.94 6.48
N ILE A 50 -1.36 -4.37 6.29
CA ILE A 50 -1.83 -3.16 6.95
C ILE A 50 -3.06 -3.45 7.81
N GLY A 51 -3.28 -2.61 8.82
CA GLY A 51 -4.47 -2.68 9.66
C GLY A 51 -5.76 -2.36 8.89
N VAL A 52 -6.89 -2.85 9.41
CA VAL A 52 -8.22 -2.64 8.79
C VAL A 52 -8.59 -1.15 8.74
N THR A 53 -8.24 -0.36 9.74
CA THR A 53 -8.48 1.09 9.74
C THR A 53 -7.74 1.79 8.61
N ALA A 54 -6.42 1.57 8.49
CA ALA A 54 -5.61 2.15 7.42
C ALA A 54 -6.07 1.67 6.03
N ALA A 55 -6.48 0.40 5.91
CA ALA A 55 -7.06 -0.12 4.69
C ALA A 55 -8.33 0.64 4.28
N ARG A 56 -9.22 0.96 5.24
CA ARG A 56 -10.44 1.73 4.97
C ARG A 56 -10.15 3.17 4.59
N GLU A 57 -9.17 3.79 5.21
CA GLU A 57 -8.75 5.16 4.86
C GLU A 57 -8.16 5.23 3.46
N LEU A 58 -7.38 4.21 3.06
CA LEU A 58 -6.75 4.15 1.75
C LEU A 58 -7.73 3.78 0.64
N PHE A 59 -8.56 2.76 0.86
CA PHE A 59 -9.35 2.14 -0.21
C PHE A 59 -10.87 2.31 -0.06
N GLY A 60 -11.37 2.93 1.03
CA GLY A 60 -12.79 3.12 1.30
C GLY A 60 -13.45 2.01 2.13
N GLU A 61 -14.77 2.03 2.27
CA GLU A 61 -15.50 1.05 3.09
C GLU A 61 -15.57 -0.37 2.47
N GLU A 62 -15.47 -0.49 1.14
CA GLU A 62 -15.61 -1.76 0.40
C GLU A 62 -14.31 -2.56 0.27
N VAL A 63 -13.58 -2.69 1.38
CA VAL A 63 -12.37 -3.52 1.38
C VAL A 63 -12.75 -4.90 1.87
N TRP A 64 -13.14 -5.74 0.91
CA TRP A 64 -13.65 -7.09 1.12
C TRP A 64 -12.70 -7.92 2.00
N THR A 65 -13.19 -8.32 3.17
CA THR A 65 -12.67 -9.49 3.90
C THR A 65 -13.34 -10.71 3.30
N ALA A 66 -12.57 -11.52 2.56
CA ALA A 66 -12.99 -12.87 2.18
C ALA A 66 -13.13 -13.78 3.40
#